data_AF-A0A7C4ELD1-F1
#
_entry.id   AF-A0A7C4ELD1-F1
#
_cell.length_a   1.000
_cell.length_b   1.000
_cell.length_c   1.000
_cell.angle_alpha   90.00
_cell.angle_beta   90.00
_cell.angle_gamma   90.00
#
_symmetry.space_group_name_H-M   'P 1'
#
loop_
_entity.id
_entity.type
_entity.pdbx_description
1 polymer ?
#
loop_
_entity_poly.entity_id
_entity_poly.type
_entity_poly.pdbx_seq_one_letter_code
_entity_poly.pdbx_strand_id
1 'polypeptide(L)'
;MIFISRAIEALKILQQRFLLIIVTNQSGIGENVFSAEEYLQFNEYFIRLLKSCDVTIERAYHCPHKKEENCICRKPKHYFIHEAEKKYGIDHTCPK
;
A
#
# COMPACT_ATOMS: atom_id res chain seq x y z
N MET A 1 4.05 -9.95 14.59
CA MET A 1 3.16 -9.04 13.84
C MET A 1 1.73 -9.45 14.13
N ILE A 2 0.85 -8.50 14.47
CA ILE A 2 -0.56 -8.76 14.78
C ILE A 2 -1.40 -8.02 13.76
N PHE A 3 -2.34 -8.70 13.12
CA PHE A 3 -3.31 -8.07 12.22
C PHE A 3 -4.51 -7.57 13.03
N ILE A 4 -5.11 -6.47 12.58
CA ILE A 4 -6.41 -6.02 13.11
C ILE A 4 -7.41 -7.15 12.94
N SER A 5 -8.26 -7.34 13.96
CA SER A 5 -9.28 -8.39 13.96
C SER A 5 -10.07 -8.38 12.65
N ARG A 6 -10.23 -9.56 12.04
CA ARG A 6 -10.93 -9.80 10.77
C ARG A 6 -10.36 -9.12 9.52
N ALA A 7 -9.21 -8.44 9.60
CA ALA A 7 -8.61 -7.80 8.42
C ALA A 7 -8.26 -8.82 7.33
N ILE A 8 -7.67 -9.96 7.69
CA ILE A 8 -7.33 -11.03 6.73
C ILE A 8 -8.58 -11.62 6.09
N GLU A 9 -9.63 -11.89 6.87
CA GLU A 9 -10.93 -12.38 6.38
C GLU A 9 -11.52 -11.41 5.34
N ALA A 10 -11.54 -10.11 5.66
CA ALA A 10 -12.04 -9.07 4.76
C ALA A 10 -11.22 -8.99 3.46
N LEU A 11 -9.89 -9.02 3.55
CA LEU A 11 -9.02 -9.00 2.38
C LEU A 11 -9.21 -10.24 1.49
N LYS A 12 -9.41 -11.42 2.08
CA LYS A 12 -9.72 -12.65 1.35
C LYS A 12 -11.03 -12.56 0.56
N ILE A 13 -12.04 -11.90 1.13
CA ILE A 13 -13.32 -11.67 0.43
C ILE A 13 -13.13 -10.64 -0.69
N LEU A 14 -12.46 -9.52 -0.41
CA LEU A 14 -12.26 -8.43 -1.36
C LEU A 14 -11.45 -8.87 -2.58
N GLN A 15 -10.39 -9.66 -2.40
CA GLN A 15 -9.54 -10.08 -3.53
C GLN A 15 -10.24 -11.00 -4.54
N GLN A 16 -11.41 -11.58 -4.20
CA GLN A 16 -12.21 -12.35 -5.16
C GLN A 16 -12.81 -11.46 -6.25
N ARG A 17 -12.90 -10.14 -6.00
CA ARG A 17 -13.53 -9.18 -6.91
C ARG A 17 -12.67 -7.95 -7.22
N PHE A 18 -11.65 -7.68 -6.41
CA PHE A 18 -10.84 -6.48 -6.50
C PHE A 18 -9.35 -6.82 -6.52
N LEU A 19 -8.58 -6.01 -7.23
CA LEU A 19 -7.13 -6.01 -7.13
C LEU A 19 -6.72 -5.32 -5.83
N LEU A 20 -5.96 -6.00 -4.96
CA LEU A 20 -5.51 -5.40 -3.70
C LEU A 20 -4.20 -4.65 -3.91
N ILE A 21 -4.24 -3.34 -3.69
CA ILE A 21 -3.08 -2.44 -3.79
C ILE A 21 -2.95 -1.65 -2.48
N ILE A 22 -1.73 -1.55 -1.98
CA ILE A 22 -1.41 -0.78 -0.77
C ILE A 22 -0.85 0.57 -1.18
N VAL A 23 -1.35 1.64 -0.56
CA VAL A 23 -0.80 2.99 -0.69
C VAL A 23 -0.59 3.58 0.70
N THR A 24 0.66 3.82 1.08
CA THR A 24 1.03 4.30 2.42
C THR A 24 1.92 5.55 2.40
N ASN A 25 1.78 6.40 3.42
CA ASN A 25 2.72 7.48 3.69
C ASN A 25 3.73 6.96 4.73
N GLN A 26 5.02 6.90 4.38
CA GLN A 26 6.11 6.47 5.25
C GLN A 26 7.08 7.65 5.46
N SER A 27 6.58 8.75 6.04
CA SER A 27 7.43 9.95 6.27
C SER A 27 8.56 9.71 7.26
N GLY A 28 8.50 8.64 8.06
CA GLY A 28 9.61 8.21 8.90
C GLY A 28 10.92 8.00 8.12
N ILE A 29 10.83 7.68 6.81
CA ILE A 29 12.01 7.61 5.93
C ILE A 29 12.61 9.00 5.74
N GLY A 30 11.82 9.97 5.27
CA GLY A 30 12.28 11.35 5.10
C GLY A 30 12.71 11.99 6.42
N GLU A 31 12.03 11.66 7.53
CA GLU A 31 12.34 12.11 8.89
C GLU A 31 13.58 11.42 9.51
N ASN A 32 14.22 10.48 8.78
CA ASN A 32 15.37 9.70 9.23
C ASN A 32 15.12 8.90 10.53
N VAL A 33 13.87 8.49 10.76
CA VAL A 33 13.48 7.60 11.87
C VAL A 33 13.88 6.16 11.57
N PHE A 34 13.84 5.78 10.29
CA PHE A 34 14.30 4.49 9.75
C PHE A 34 14.71 4.67 8.29
N SER A 35 15.54 3.78 7.75
CA SER A 35 16.01 3.86 6.36
C SER A 35 15.00 3.31 5.36
N ALA A 36 15.20 3.64 4.08
CA ALA A 36 14.41 3.06 3.00
C ALA A 36 14.62 1.54 2.91
N GLU A 37 15.83 1.06 3.17
CA GLU A 37 16.18 -0.36 3.18
C GLU A 37 15.45 -1.11 4.29
N GLU A 38 15.40 -0.56 5.50
CA GLU A 38 14.65 -1.13 6.63
C GLU A 38 13.15 -1.25 6.30
N TYR A 39 12.58 -0.20 5.70
CA TYR A 39 11.20 -0.24 5.22
C TYR A 39 11.00 -1.30 4.15
N LEU A 40 11.90 -1.42 3.16
CA LEU A 40 11.78 -2.40 2.09
C LEU A 40 11.84 -3.85 2.63
N GLN A 41 12.74 -4.12 3.56
CA GLN A 41 12.83 -5.43 4.24
C GLN A 41 11.54 -5.74 5.02
N PHE A 42 11.04 -4.77 5.78
CA PHE A 42 9.76 -4.91 6.49
C PHE A 42 8.61 -5.16 5.51
N ASN A 43 8.52 -4.37 4.45
CA ASN A 43 7.44 -4.47 3.47
C ASN A 43 7.48 -5.83 2.76
N GLU A 44 8.66 -6.32 2.37
CA GLU A 44 8.80 -7.65 1.78
C GLU A 44 8.33 -8.76 2.74
N TYR A 45 8.74 -8.70 4.02
CA TYR A 45 8.26 -9.61 5.04
C TYR A 45 6.73 -9.53 5.22
N PHE A 46 6.17 -8.32 5.26
CA PHE A 46 4.75 -8.08 5.38
C PHE A 46 3.94 -8.66 4.22
N ILE A 47 4.39 -8.46 2.97
CA ILE A 47 3.75 -9.05 1.79
C ILE A 47 3.85 -10.58 1.81
N ARG A 48 4.99 -11.17 2.23
CA ARG A 48 5.11 -12.63 2.40
C ARG A 48 4.14 -13.16 3.46
N LEU A 49 3.96 -12.44 4.58
CA LEU A 49 3.02 -12.84 5.63
C LEU A 49 1.59 -12.83 5.12
N LEU A 50 1.17 -11.77 4.41
CA LEU A 50 -0.15 -11.71 3.77
C LEU A 50 -0.35 -12.86 2.79
N LYS A 51 0.66 -13.15 1.95
CA LYS A 51 0.62 -14.27 1.00
C LYS A 51 0.49 -15.63 1.70
N SER A 52 1.15 -15.82 2.84
CA SER A 52 0.99 -17.05 3.66
C SER A 52 -0.40 -17.20 4.27
N CYS A 53 -1.15 -16.11 4.36
CA CYS A 53 -2.56 -16.09 4.74
C CYS A 53 -3.48 -16.06 3.51
N ASP A 54 -3.04 -16.53 2.34
CA ASP A 54 -3.75 -16.50 1.06
C ASP A 54 -4.24 -15.11 0.61
N VAL A 55 -3.62 -14.02 1.07
CA VAL A 55 -3.94 -12.66 0.62
C VAL A 55 -2.86 -12.19 -0.36
N THR A 56 -3.25 -11.90 -1.60
CA THR A 56 -2.32 -11.41 -2.63
C THR A 56 -2.41 -9.90 -2.74
N ILE A 57 -1.27 -9.22 -2.54
CA ILE A 57 -1.13 -7.79 -2.80
C ILE A 57 -0.41 -7.63 -4.13
N GLU A 58 -1.09 -7.03 -5.10
CA GLU A 58 -0.54 -6.80 -6.43
C GLU A 58 0.61 -5.79 -6.40
N ARG A 59 0.42 -4.71 -5.62
CA ARG A 59 1.40 -3.64 -5.52
C ARG A 59 1.32 -2.93 -4.18
N ALA A 60 2.48 -2.60 -3.63
CA ALA A 60 2.62 -1.69 -2.51
C ALA A 60 3.36 -0.43 -2.95
N TYR A 61 2.69 0.72 -2.88
CA TYR A 61 3.23 2.04 -3.11
C TYR A 61 3.47 2.73 -1.77
N HIS A 62 4.57 3.48 -1.67
CA HIS A 62 4.90 4.25 -0.47
C HIS A 62 5.43 5.64 -0.85
N CYS A 63 5.02 6.63 -0.07
CA CYS A 63 5.62 7.97 -0.12
C CYS A 63 6.63 8.11 1.03
N PRO A 64 7.94 8.24 0.77
CA PRO A 64 8.95 8.43 1.82
C PRO A 64 9.03 9.87 2.34
N HIS A 65 8.43 10.81 1.63
CA HIS A 65 8.61 12.25 1.84
C HIS A 65 7.96 12.79 3.11
N LYS A 66 8.59 13.83 3.68
CA LYS A 66 8.06 14.67 4.75
C LYS A 66 6.85 15.46 4.28
N LYS A 67 6.09 16.02 5.22
CA LYS A 67 4.91 16.84 4.89
C LYS A 67 5.32 18.14 4.19
N GLU A 68 6.45 18.71 4.60
CA GLU A 68 6.96 20.03 4.16
C GLU A 68 7.50 20.00 2.73
N GLU A 69 7.90 18.82 2.24
CA GLU A 69 8.45 18.64 0.88
C GLU A 69 7.39 18.80 -0.22
N ASN A 70 6.10 18.85 0.13
CA ASN A 70 4.99 19.08 -0.81
C ASN A 70 4.98 18.17 -2.05
N CYS A 71 5.57 16.98 -1.97
CA CYS A 71 5.69 16.04 -3.08
C CYS A 71 4.33 15.64 -3.67
N ILE A 72 4.32 15.16 -4.92
CA ILE A 72 3.07 14.78 -5.61
C ILE A 72 2.47 13.47 -5.09
N CYS A 73 3.27 12.61 -4.46
CA CYS A 73 2.89 11.24 -4.12
C CYS A 73 2.30 11.05 -2.71
N ARG A 74 2.44 12.03 -1.83
CA ARG A 74 1.92 11.95 -0.46
C ARG A 74 0.39 12.07 -0.43
N LYS A 75 -0.29 11.12 0.21
CA LYS A 75 -1.75 11.22 0.47
C LYS A 75 -2.06 12.50 1.26
N PRO A 76 -3.15 13.22 0.97
CA PRO A 76 -4.33 12.79 0.20
C PRO A 76 -4.24 12.95 -1.32
N LYS A 77 -3.07 13.28 -1.90
CA LYS A 77 -2.91 13.33 -3.37
C LYS A 77 -3.13 11.94 -3.99
N HIS A 78 -3.72 11.92 -5.18
CA HIS A 78 -4.15 10.70 -5.89
C HIS A 78 -3.08 10.08 -6.79
N TYR A 79 -1.82 10.56 -6.74
CA TYR A 79 -0.76 10.13 -7.67
C TYR A 79 -0.64 8.60 -7.79
N PHE A 80 -0.51 7.87 -6.67
CA PHE A 80 -0.37 6.42 -6.72
C PHE A 80 -1.65 5.69 -7.15
N ILE A 81 -2.82 6.31 -6.98
CA ILE A 81 -4.08 5.77 -7.51
C ILE A 81 -4.03 5.83 -9.03
N HIS A 82 -3.70 7.00 -9.61
CA HIS A 82 -3.58 7.15 -11.05
C HIS A 82 -2.48 6.28 -11.67
N GLU A 83 -1.36 6.09 -10.96
CA GLU A 83 -0.32 5.15 -11.40
C GLU A 83 -0.83 3.70 -11.42
N ALA A 84 -1.65 3.31 -10.44
CA ALA A 84 -2.26 1.99 -10.41
C ALA A 84 -3.32 1.82 -11.51
N GLU A 85 -4.18 2.81 -11.74
CA GLU A 85 -5.18 2.82 -12.82
C GLU A 85 -4.51 2.62 -14.18
N LYS A 86 -3.47 3.42 -14.48
CA LYS A 86 -2.74 3.33 -15.75
C LYS A 86 -2.04 1.98 -15.92
N LYS A 87 -1.43 1.46 -14.85
CA LYS A 87 -0.63 0.23 -14.93
C LYS A 87 -1.49 -1.02 -15.03
N TYR A 88 -2.60 -1.06 -14.30
CA TYR A 88 -3.42 -2.27 -14.14
C TYR A 88 -4.75 -2.19 -14.88
N GLY A 89 -5.08 -1.06 -15.52
CA GLY A 89 -6.36 -0.87 -16.20
C GLY A 89 -7.56 -0.96 -15.27
N ILE A 90 -7.37 -0.62 -13.98
CA ILE A 90 -8.40 -0.73 -12.95
C ILE A 90 -9.21 0.55 -12.84
N ASP A 91 -10.49 0.41 -12.54
CA ASP A 91 -11.37 1.51 -12.12
C ASP A 91 -11.47 1.50 -10.59
N HIS A 92 -11.05 2.60 -9.96
CA HIS A 92 -11.12 2.76 -8.51
C HIS A 92 -12.43 3.42 -8.05
N THR A 93 -13.28 3.85 -8.99
CA THR A 93 -14.57 4.46 -8.68
C THR A 93 -15.61 3.38 -8.38
N CYS A 94 -16.49 3.67 -7.43
CA CYS A 94 -17.65 2.81 -7.20
C CYS A 94 -18.68 3.13 -8.28
N PRO A 95 -19.25 2.13 -8.99
CA PRO A 95 -20.43 2.35 -9.80
C PRO A 95 -21.50 2.99 -8.90
N LYS A 96 -22.01 4.14 -9.32
CA LYS A 96 -23.14 4.80 -8.67
C LYS A 96 -24.44 4.05 -8.95
#